data_AF-A0A821KMP5-F1
#
_entry.id   AF-A0A821KMP5-F1
#
_cell.length_a   1.000
_cell.length_b   1.000
_cell.length_c   1.000
_cell.angle_alpha   90.00
_cell.angle_beta   90.00
_cell.angle_gamma   90.00
#
_symmetry.space_group_name_H-M   'P 1'
#
loop_
_entity.id
_entity.type
_entity.pdbx_description
1 polymer ?
#
loop_
_entity_poly.entity_id
_entity_poly.type
_entity_poly.pdbx_seq_one_letter_code
_entity_poly.pdbx_strand_id
1 'polypeptide(L)'
;IGTLLDGTVFENTRDRNEKVSFNFGKGEVIKAWDIGVATMKRGEISRFISKPKYAYGLKGLGDKVGSADIRYLGKDISDERDQSIVRRIIRKGEGFEKPNEDAIVQINLKGTHQGQIFDERTVTFIAGGGCLQNIPLGVECAVFRMTKGERWKLYLKSKATQGVEKFHIPPDLPVEYEVTMIKRINF
;
A
#
# COMPACT_ATOMS: atom_id res chain seq x y z
N ILE A 1 6.57 -13.13 -13.41
CA ILE A 1 7.40 -14.11 -14.15
C ILE A 1 8.67 -13.40 -14.54
N GLY A 2 9.82 -13.89 -14.09
CA GLY A 2 11.17 -13.51 -14.48
C GLY A 2 11.70 -14.48 -15.53
N THR A 3 12.09 -13.94 -16.69
CA THR A 3 12.68 -14.69 -17.81
C THR A 3 13.99 -14.07 -18.24
N LEU A 4 14.89 -14.85 -18.83
CA LEU A 4 16.03 -14.35 -19.59
C LEU A 4 15.54 -13.91 -20.99
N LEU A 5 16.34 -13.13 -21.73
CA LEU A 5 15.97 -12.72 -23.10
C LEU A 5 15.79 -13.90 -24.07
N ASP A 6 16.47 -15.03 -23.81
CA ASP A 6 16.29 -16.27 -24.58
C ASP A 6 14.98 -17.02 -24.23
N GLY A 7 14.17 -16.46 -23.32
CA GLY A 7 12.90 -17.03 -22.89
C GLY A 7 13.02 -18.00 -21.70
N THR A 8 14.23 -18.34 -21.26
CA THR A 8 14.43 -19.22 -20.10
C THR A 8 13.82 -18.59 -18.85
N VAL A 9 12.83 -19.25 -18.25
CA VAL A 9 12.21 -18.81 -16.99
C VAL A 9 13.16 -19.11 -15.84
N PHE A 10 13.50 -18.11 -15.03
CA PHE A 10 14.29 -18.30 -13.81
C PHE A 10 13.45 -18.12 -12.53
N GLU A 11 12.33 -17.40 -12.62
CA GLU A 11 11.43 -17.19 -11.48
C GLU A 11 9.98 -17.09 -11.94
N ASN A 12 9.11 -17.98 -11.46
CA ASN A 12 7.66 -17.87 -11.70
C ASN A 12 6.88 -17.94 -10.39
N THR A 13 6.56 -16.78 -9.86
CA THR A 13 5.74 -16.61 -8.66
C THR A 13 4.24 -16.75 -8.95
N ARG A 14 3.81 -16.64 -10.21
CA ARG A 14 2.40 -16.82 -10.61
C ARG A 14 1.98 -18.29 -10.51
N ASP A 15 2.81 -19.21 -10.96
CA ASP A 15 2.51 -20.65 -10.93
C ASP A 15 2.39 -21.17 -9.49
N ARG A 16 3.14 -20.57 -8.56
CA ARG A 16 3.08 -20.89 -7.12
C ARG A 16 1.99 -20.12 -6.37
N ASN A 17 1.25 -19.23 -7.04
CA ASN A 17 0.30 -18.31 -6.44
C ASN A 17 0.92 -17.46 -5.28
N GLU A 18 2.24 -17.25 -5.33
CA GLU A 18 3.02 -16.53 -4.34
C GLU A 18 3.13 -15.05 -4.72
N LYS A 19 2.91 -14.15 -3.76
CA LYS A 19 3.13 -12.71 -3.96
C LYS A 19 4.47 -12.30 -3.37
N VAL A 20 5.36 -11.77 -4.22
CA VAL A 20 6.59 -11.15 -3.74
C VAL A 20 6.27 -9.78 -3.16
N SER A 21 6.65 -9.57 -1.91
CA SER A 21 6.51 -8.28 -1.20
C SER A 21 7.89 -7.81 -0.78
N PHE A 22 8.21 -6.54 -1.05
CA PHE A 22 9.48 -5.93 -0.67
C PHE A 22 9.30 -4.45 -0.34
N ASN A 23 10.19 -3.90 0.48
CA ASN A 23 10.26 -2.48 0.76
C ASN A 23 11.04 -1.77 -0.35
N PHE A 24 10.33 -0.95 -1.11
CA PHE A 24 10.91 -0.11 -2.15
C PHE A 24 12.05 0.79 -1.63
N GLY A 25 13.14 0.85 -2.39
CA GLY A 25 14.27 1.75 -2.17
C GLY A 25 15.19 1.33 -1.02
N LYS A 26 15.07 0.08 -0.56
CA LYS A 26 15.90 -0.50 0.50
C LYS A 26 16.94 -1.49 -0.03
N GLY A 27 16.97 -1.74 -1.34
CA GLY A 27 17.89 -2.72 -1.93
C GLY A 27 17.54 -4.17 -1.57
N GLU A 28 16.28 -4.44 -1.20
CA GLU A 28 15.78 -5.80 -0.91
C GLU A 28 15.57 -6.63 -2.20
N VAL A 29 15.55 -5.97 -3.36
CA VAL A 29 15.39 -6.58 -4.68
C VAL A 29 16.44 -6.03 -5.65
N ILE A 30 16.52 -6.61 -6.85
CA ILE A 30 17.41 -6.10 -7.89
C ILE A 30 17.11 -4.62 -8.19
N LYS A 31 18.16 -3.86 -8.50
CA LYS A 31 18.08 -2.40 -8.69
C LYS A 31 17.06 -1.98 -9.76
N ALA A 32 16.86 -2.80 -10.79
CA ALA A 32 15.86 -2.57 -11.82
C ALA A 32 14.42 -2.61 -11.29
N TRP A 33 14.14 -3.47 -10.31
CA TRP A 33 12.82 -3.53 -9.67
C TRP A 33 12.61 -2.37 -8.73
N ASP A 34 13.64 -2.00 -7.95
CA ASP A 34 13.58 -0.78 -7.16
C ASP A 34 13.27 0.42 -8.08
N ILE A 35 14.00 0.63 -9.18
CA ILE A 35 13.73 1.76 -10.09
C ILE A 35 12.37 1.63 -10.81
N GLY A 36 12.06 0.45 -11.34
CA GLY A 36 10.90 0.23 -12.21
C GLY A 36 9.57 0.30 -11.44
N VAL A 37 9.49 -0.32 -10.27
CA VAL A 37 8.26 -0.29 -9.46
C VAL A 37 7.95 1.14 -8.98
N ALA A 38 8.96 2.00 -8.85
CA ALA A 38 8.77 3.43 -8.57
C ALA A 38 7.89 4.15 -9.60
N THR A 39 7.87 3.69 -10.85
CA THR A 39 7.14 4.34 -11.94
C THR A 39 5.74 3.77 -12.14
N MET A 40 5.39 2.69 -11.43
CA MET A 40 4.13 1.97 -11.64
C MET A 40 2.97 2.57 -10.83
N LYS A 41 1.76 2.43 -11.38
CA LYS A 41 0.49 2.63 -10.66
C LYS A 41 0.05 1.33 -10.00
N ARG A 42 -0.80 1.45 -8.97
CA ARG A 42 -1.39 0.28 -8.32
C ARG A 42 -2.23 -0.51 -9.32
N GLY A 43 -2.05 -1.83 -9.35
CA GLY A 43 -2.73 -2.73 -10.28
C GLY A 43 -2.11 -2.77 -11.68
N GLU A 44 -1.17 -1.85 -11.99
CA GLU A 44 -0.41 -1.87 -13.23
C GLU A 44 0.38 -3.18 -13.32
N ILE A 45 0.36 -3.80 -14.49
CA ILE A 45 1.22 -4.91 -14.83
C ILE A 45 2.23 -4.36 -15.83
N SER A 46 3.50 -4.36 -15.44
CA SER A 46 4.56 -3.79 -16.26
C SER A 46 5.65 -4.81 -16.46
N ARG A 47 6.20 -4.82 -17.68
CA ARG A 47 7.35 -5.62 -18.04
C ARG A 47 8.59 -4.76 -17.97
N PHE A 48 9.51 -5.09 -17.07
CA PHE A 48 10.82 -4.45 -17.02
C PHE A 48 11.83 -5.31 -17.78
N ILE A 49 12.69 -4.68 -18.60
CA ILE A 49 13.85 -5.33 -19.22
C ILE A 49 15.09 -4.67 -18.62
N SER A 50 15.91 -5.45 -17.90
CA SER A 50 17.00 -4.90 -17.09
C SER A 50 18.37 -5.32 -17.58
N LYS A 51 19.25 -4.35 -17.89
CA LYS A 51 20.67 -4.61 -18.15
C LYS A 51 21.33 -5.30 -16.94
N PRO A 52 22.41 -6.11 -17.10
CA PRO A 52 22.97 -6.91 -16.00
C PRO A 52 23.39 -6.06 -14.80
N LYS A 53 23.92 -4.85 -15.03
CA LYS A 53 24.29 -3.88 -13.98
C LYS A 53 23.14 -3.41 -13.07
N TYR A 54 21.89 -3.62 -13.48
CA TYR A 54 20.69 -3.33 -12.68
C TYR A 54 20.00 -4.60 -12.17
N ALA A 55 20.57 -5.77 -12.47
CA ALA A 55 20.11 -7.09 -12.03
C ALA A 55 21.20 -7.74 -11.17
N TYR A 56 21.72 -8.88 -11.59
CA TYR A 56 22.72 -9.69 -10.85
C TYR A 56 24.19 -9.39 -11.23
N GLY A 57 24.44 -8.37 -12.05
CA GLY A 57 25.79 -8.02 -12.54
C GLY A 57 26.36 -9.02 -13.54
N LEU A 58 27.60 -8.77 -14.00
CA LEU A 58 28.31 -9.65 -14.95
C LEU A 58 28.79 -10.97 -14.31
N LYS A 59 28.91 -11.01 -12.97
CA LYS A 59 29.31 -12.20 -12.20
C LYS A 59 28.13 -13.07 -11.72
N GLY A 60 26.89 -12.66 -12.00
CA GLY A 60 25.66 -13.36 -11.62
C GLY A 60 25.24 -14.44 -12.64
N LEU A 61 23.95 -14.47 -12.99
CA LEU A 61 23.30 -15.37 -13.98
C LEU A 61 23.81 -15.22 -15.45
N GLY A 62 25.08 -14.87 -15.65
CA GLY A 62 25.71 -14.57 -16.94
C GLY A 62 25.27 -13.23 -17.55
N ASP A 63 25.71 -12.95 -18.78
CA ASP A 63 25.37 -11.76 -19.59
C ASP A 63 23.87 -11.62 -19.93
N LYS A 64 23.01 -12.42 -19.30
CA LYS A 64 21.60 -12.53 -19.61
C LYS A 64 20.82 -11.42 -18.92
N VAL A 65 20.40 -10.46 -19.73
CA VAL A 65 19.38 -9.44 -19.40
C VAL A 65 18.08 -10.17 -19.07
N GLY A 66 17.55 -9.97 -17.87
CA GLY A 66 16.27 -10.53 -17.44
C GLY A 66 15.10 -9.60 -17.75
N SER A 67 13.91 -10.17 -17.98
CA SER A 67 12.64 -9.47 -18.00
C SER A 67 11.70 -9.98 -16.93
N ALA A 68 11.01 -9.10 -16.20
CA ALA A 68 10.05 -9.48 -15.18
C ALA A 68 8.71 -8.76 -15.34
N ASP A 69 7.62 -9.52 -15.34
CA ASP A 69 6.27 -8.97 -15.15
C ASP A 69 6.03 -8.70 -13.66
N ILE A 70 5.88 -7.44 -13.28
CA ILE A 70 5.59 -7.01 -11.90
C ILE A 70 4.18 -6.44 -11.82
N ARG A 71 3.48 -6.69 -10.70
CA ARG A 71 2.22 -6.01 -10.34
C ARG A 71 2.42 -5.25 -9.04
N TYR A 72 2.34 -3.92 -9.08
CA TYR A 72 2.50 -3.09 -7.88
C TYR A 72 1.17 -2.95 -7.13
N LEU A 73 1.16 -3.25 -5.83
CA LEU A 73 -0.05 -3.17 -4.99
C LEU A 73 -0.04 -1.99 -4.01
N GLY A 74 1.13 -1.45 -3.67
CA GLY A 74 1.33 -0.43 -2.63
C GLY A 74 2.27 -0.92 -1.52
N LYS A 75 2.46 -0.12 -0.47
CA LYS A 75 3.24 -0.50 0.71
C LYS A 75 2.33 -1.13 1.76
N ASP A 76 2.66 -2.32 2.21
CA ASP A 76 2.01 -2.95 3.37
C ASP A 76 2.39 -2.21 4.67
N ILE A 77 1.38 -1.83 5.45
CA ILE A 77 1.55 -1.20 6.77
C ILE A 77 0.83 -1.98 7.88
N SER A 78 0.32 -3.18 7.59
CA SER A 78 -0.17 -4.10 8.61
C SER A 78 0.97 -4.51 9.54
N ASP A 79 0.63 -4.72 10.81
CA ASP A 79 1.60 -5.12 11.83
C ASP A 79 2.09 -6.56 11.60
N GLU A 80 1.21 -7.44 11.13
CA GLU A 80 1.52 -8.85 10.80
C GLU A 80 2.14 -9.06 9.41
N ARG A 81 2.30 -8.00 8.60
CA ARG A 81 2.78 -8.11 7.20
C ARG A 81 1.94 -9.05 6.33
N ASP A 82 0.63 -9.09 6.60
CA ASP A 82 -0.36 -9.95 5.96
C ASP A 82 -1.05 -9.28 4.73
N GLN A 83 -0.61 -8.09 4.36
CA GLN A 83 -1.20 -7.21 3.35
C GLN A 83 -2.65 -6.81 3.66
N SER A 84 -3.12 -6.90 4.91
CA SER A 84 -4.47 -6.46 5.30
C SER A 84 -4.65 -4.96 5.12
N ILE A 85 -3.56 -4.19 5.22
CA ILE A 85 -3.55 -2.73 5.04
C ILE A 85 -2.45 -2.36 4.05
N VAL A 86 -2.84 -2.10 2.80
CA VAL A 86 -1.91 -1.64 1.76
C VAL A 86 -2.17 -0.17 1.47
N ARG A 87 -1.13 0.66 1.60
CA ARG A 87 -1.22 2.10 1.37
C ARG A 87 -0.50 2.57 0.11
N ARG A 88 -0.95 3.72 -0.39
CA ARG A 88 -0.26 4.55 -1.36
C ARG A 88 -0.41 6.02 -0.98
N ILE A 89 0.68 6.78 -1.02
CA ILE A 89 0.64 8.23 -0.84
C ILE A 89 0.14 8.87 -2.14
N ILE A 90 -0.97 9.62 -2.08
CA ILE A 90 -1.46 10.46 -3.17
C ILE A 90 -0.82 11.85 -3.09
N ARG A 91 -0.79 12.44 -1.90
CA ARG A 91 -0.17 13.74 -1.61
C ARG A 91 0.67 13.62 -0.35
N LYS A 92 1.93 14.08 -0.40
CA LYS A 92 2.78 14.18 0.79
C LYS A 92 2.23 15.28 1.71
N GLY A 93 2.26 15.03 3.01
CA GLY A 93 1.92 16.04 4.00
C GLY A 93 3.11 16.94 4.33
N GLU A 94 2.86 17.85 5.26
CA GLU A 94 3.80 18.83 5.77
C GLU A 94 4.32 18.42 7.15
N GLY A 95 5.60 18.72 7.42
CA GLY A 95 6.27 18.35 8.66
C GLY A 95 6.48 16.84 8.82
N PHE A 96 6.97 16.45 10.00
CA PHE A 96 7.31 15.05 10.31
C PHE A 96 6.47 14.44 11.43
N GLU A 97 5.84 15.28 12.23
CA GLU A 97 5.09 14.85 13.40
C GLU A 97 3.73 14.26 13.02
N LYS A 98 3.35 13.25 13.80
CA LYS A 98 2.21 12.37 13.59
C LYS A 98 1.35 12.37 14.86
N PRO A 99 0.08 11.96 14.78
CA PRO A 99 -0.76 11.78 15.97
C PRO A 99 -0.10 10.80 16.95
N ASN A 100 -0.02 11.17 18.23
CA ASN A 100 0.17 10.20 19.32
C ASN A 100 -1.18 9.56 19.69
N GLU A 101 -1.12 8.55 20.56
CA GLU A 101 -2.32 8.08 21.26
C GLU A 101 -2.96 9.27 21.98
N ASP A 102 -4.29 9.34 21.97
CA ASP A 102 -5.11 10.43 22.51
C ASP A 102 -5.08 11.78 21.74
N ALA A 103 -4.33 11.89 20.64
CA ALA A 103 -4.38 13.08 19.79
C ALA A 103 -5.79 13.30 19.22
N ILE A 104 -6.26 14.55 19.20
CA ILE A 104 -7.47 14.90 18.44
C ILE A 104 -7.08 15.04 16.97
N VAL A 105 -7.67 14.20 16.12
CA VAL A 105 -7.45 14.21 14.67
C VAL A 105 -8.73 14.61 13.95
N GLN A 106 -8.57 15.36 12.85
CA GLN A 106 -9.63 15.64 11.90
C GLN A 106 -9.20 15.14 10.54
N ILE A 107 -10.01 14.26 9.95
CA ILE A 107 -9.75 13.66 8.64
C ILE A 107 -10.93 13.85 7.70
N ASN A 108 -10.65 13.94 6.41
CA ASN A 108 -11.62 13.60 5.38
C ASN A 108 -11.39 12.14 5.00
N LEU A 109 -12.46 11.35 4.96
CA LEU A 109 -12.41 9.96 4.52
C LEU A 109 -13.49 9.69 3.47
N LYS A 110 -13.12 8.87 2.48
CA LYS A 110 -13.99 8.40 1.42
C LYS A 110 -13.78 6.90 1.22
N GLY A 111 -14.75 6.08 1.62
CA GLY A 111 -14.79 4.64 1.41
C GLY A 111 -15.50 4.26 0.12
N THR A 112 -14.89 3.38 -0.66
CA THR A 112 -15.49 2.80 -1.87
C THR A 112 -15.41 1.28 -1.88
N HIS A 113 -16.46 0.64 -2.38
CA HIS A 113 -16.52 -0.80 -2.63
C HIS A 113 -17.04 -1.02 -4.04
N GLN A 114 -16.30 -1.79 -4.84
CA GLN A 114 -16.62 -2.03 -6.27
C GLN A 114 -16.86 -0.73 -7.07
N GLY A 115 -16.14 0.34 -6.73
CA GLY A 115 -16.26 1.65 -7.37
C GLY A 115 -17.42 2.52 -6.86
N GLN A 116 -18.33 1.99 -6.04
CA GLN A 116 -19.41 2.75 -5.42
C GLN A 116 -18.96 3.34 -4.09
N ILE A 117 -19.32 4.59 -3.84
CA ILE A 117 -19.03 5.29 -2.58
C ILE A 117 -20.06 4.84 -1.55
N PHE A 118 -19.60 4.45 -0.37
CA PHE A 118 -20.47 4.04 0.74
C PHE A 118 -20.27 4.87 2.01
N ASP A 119 -19.14 5.57 2.14
CA ASP A 119 -18.84 6.50 3.24
C ASP A 119 -18.08 7.69 2.66
N GLU A 120 -18.54 8.92 2.87
CA GLU A 120 -17.79 10.12 2.48
C GLU A 120 -18.11 11.24 3.45
N ARG A 121 -17.16 11.57 4.32
CA ARG A 121 -17.37 12.57 5.37
C ARG A 121 -16.07 13.13 5.92
N THR A 122 -16.21 14.27 6.58
CA THR A 122 -15.17 14.81 7.47
C THR A 122 -15.54 14.46 8.90
N VAL A 123 -14.58 13.96 9.66
CA VAL A 123 -14.79 13.50 11.04
C VAL A 123 -13.64 13.94 11.92
N THR A 124 -13.97 14.32 13.15
CA THR A 124 -13.01 14.63 14.21
C THR A 124 -13.18 13.59 15.31
N PHE A 125 -12.08 13.00 15.75
CA PHE A 125 -12.08 11.97 16.78
C PHE A 125 -10.75 11.90 17.52
N ILE A 126 -10.72 11.19 18.64
CA ILE A 126 -9.50 10.91 19.41
C ILE A 126 -8.81 9.70 18.76
N ALA A 127 -7.53 9.82 18.42
CA ALA A 127 -6.76 8.73 17.84
C ALA A 127 -6.69 7.55 18.83
N GLY A 128 -7.14 6.36 18.39
CA GLY A 128 -7.35 5.18 19.24
C GLY A 128 -8.83 4.95 19.59
N GLY A 129 -9.68 5.97 19.45
CA GLY A 129 -11.13 5.92 19.66
C GLY A 129 -11.96 5.96 18.37
N GLY A 130 -11.36 5.66 17.21
CA GLY A 130 -12.01 5.73 15.90
C GLY A 130 -13.22 4.81 15.76
N CYS A 131 -13.23 3.66 16.45
CA CYS A 131 -14.35 2.74 16.47
C CYS A 131 -15.68 3.42 16.87
N LEU A 132 -15.65 4.35 17.83
CA LEU A 132 -16.84 5.10 18.29
C LEU A 132 -17.41 6.03 17.21
N GLN A 133 -16.57 6.48 16.29
CA GLN A 133 -16.96 7.29 15.13
C GLN A 133 -17.15 6.44 13.88
N ASN A 134 -17.16 5.11 14.05
CA ASN A 134 -17.28 4.12 12.99
C ASN A 134 -16.19 4.27 11.92
N ILE A 135 -14.95 4.48 12.37
CA ILE A 135 -13.75 4.47 11.53
C ILE A 135 -13.27 3.02 11.43
N PRO A 136 -13.03 2.49 10.22
CA PRO A 136 -12.50 1.15 10.07
C PRO A 136 -11.12 1.01 10.69
N LEU A 137 -10.81 -0.16 11.24
CA LEU A 137 -9.52 -0.42 11.91
C LEU A 137 -8.32 -0.05 11.01
N GLY A 138 -8.35 -0.44 9.74
CA GLY A 138 -7.27 -0.12 8.80
C GLY A 138 -7.11 1.37 8.51
N VAL A 139 -8.19 2.16 8.58
CA VAL A 139 -8.13 3.63 8.47
C VAL A 139 -7.51 4.23 9.72
N GLU A 140 -7.91 3.76 10.91
CA GLU A 140 -7.34 4.22 12.17
C GLU A 140 -5.84 3.92 12.27
N CYS A 141 -5.43 2.70 11.92
CA CYS A 141 -4.00 2.34 11.82
C CYS A 141 -3.23 3.27 10.87
N ALA A 142 -3.85 3.71 9.77
CA ALA A 142 -3.21 4.63 8.84
C ALA A 142 -3.06 6.04 9.43
N VAL A 143 -4.06 6.53 10.17
CA VAL A 143 -4.09 7.88 10.77
C VAL A 143 -2.87 8.15 11.66
N PHE A 144 -2.48 7.20 12.51
CA PHE A 144 -1.27 7.30 13.35
C PHE A 144 0.04 7.48 12.55
N ARG A 145 0.03 7.15 11.26
CA ARG A 145 1.21 7.17 10.40
C ARG A 145 1.24 8.37 9.45
N MET A 146 0.20 9.22 9.47
CA MET A 146 0.01 10.34 8.54
C MET A 146 0.49 11.69 9.11
N THR A 147 0.99 12.57 8.25
CA THR A 147 1.29 13.97 8.60
C THR A 147 0.20 14.93 8.11
N LYS A 148 0.23 16.19 8.58
CA LYS A 148 -0.79 17.19 8.24
C LYS A 148 -0.85 17.42 6.73
N GLY A 149 -2.05 17.45 6.15
CA GLY A 149 -2.26 17.64 4.71
C GLY A 149 -1.94 16.42 3.84
N GLU A 150 -1.44 15.33 4.44
CA GLU A 150 -1.14 14.10 3.73
C GLU A 150 -2.44 13.42 3.26
N ARG A 151 -2.44 12.90 2.03
CA ARG A 151 -3.56 12.15 1.45
C ARG A 151 -3.12 10.78 1.00
N TRP A 152 -3.74 9.74 1.54
CA TRP A 152 -3.44 8.34 1.22
C TRP A 152 -4.61 7.67 0.52
N LYS A 153 -4.29 6.72 -0.34
CA LYS A 153 -5.20 5.67 -0.78
C LYS A 153 -4.87 4.39 -0.03
N LEU A 154 -5.85 3.79 0.61
CA LEU A 154 -5.76 2.55 1.35
C LEU A 154 -6.56 1.48 0.62
N TYR A 155 -6.04 0.26 0.65
CA TYR A 155 -6.75 -0.95 0.31
C TYR A 155 -6.77 -1.84 1.53
N LEU A 156 -7.98 -2.15 1.99
CA LEU A 156 -8.23 -2.88 3.23
C LEU A 156 -8.87 -4.22 2.89
N LYS A 157 -8.47 -5.28 3.60
CA LYS A 157 -9.08 -6.61 3.54
C LYS A 157 -9.04 -7.28 4.93
N SER A 158 -9.79 -8.36 5.11
CA SER A 158 -9.75 -9.18 6.34
C SER A 158 -9.99 -8.30 7.58
N LYS A 159 -9.27 -8.50 8.69
CA LYS A 159 -9.43 -7.72 9.92
C LYS A 159 -9.35 -6.20 9.76
N ALA A 160 -8.68 -5.68 8.72
CA ALA A 160 -8.54 -4.24 8.52
C ALA A 160 -9.85 -3.54 8.11
N THR A 161 -10.85 -4.29 7.66
CA THR A 161 -12.17 -3.76 7.27
C THR A 161 -13.14 -3.67 8.46
N GLN A 162 -12.76 -4.15 9.64
CA GLN A 162 -13.62 -4.13 10.82
C GLN A 162 -14.18 -2.71 11.03
N GLY A 163 -15.51 -2.60 11.17
CA GLY A 163 -16.26 -1.34 11.22
C GLY A 163 -16.95 -0.96 9.90
N VAL A 164 -16.70 -1.69 8.81
CA VAL A 164 -17.33 -1.46 7.49
C VAL A 164 -18.69 -2.16 7.38
N GLU A 165 -18.94 -3.20 8.19
CA GLU A 165 -20.17 -4.01 8.19
C GLU A 165 -21.47 -3.19 8.38
N LYS A 166 -21.40 -2.04 9.05
CA LYS A 166 -22.50 -1.08 9.18
C LYS A 166 -23.04 -0.56 7.83
N PHE A 167 -22.24 -0.67 6.77
CA PHE A 167 -22.60 -0.27 5.42
C PHE A 167 -23.15 -1.45 4.60
N HIS A 168 -23.46 -2.57 5.25
CA HIS A 168 -23.93 -3.81 4.61
C HIS A 168 -22.90 -4.45 3.67
N ILE A 169 -21.62 -4.16 3.90
CA ILE A 169 -20.49 -4.79 3.20
C ILE A 169 -19.88 -5.82 4.14
N PRO A 170 -19.85 -7.12 3.79
CA PRO A 170 -19.23 -8.14 4.63
C PRO A 170 -17.75 -7.82 4.94
N PRO A 171 -17.27 -8.09 6.15
CA PRO A 171 -15.92 -7.71 6.59
C PRO A 171 -14.80 -8.38 5.75
N ASP A 172 -15.02 -9.55 5.18
CA ASP A 172 -13.98 -10.18 4.36
C ASP A 172 -13.86 -9.58 2.95
N LEU A 173 -14.81 -8.72 2.54
CA LEU A 173 -14.74 -8.08 1.24
C LEU A 173 -13.78 -6.89 1.25
N PRO A 174 -12.94 -6.76 0.21
CA PRO A 174 -12.01 -5.66 0.14
C PRO A 174 -12.71 -4.33 -0.11
N VAL A 175 -12.21 -3.28 0.52
CA VAL A 175 -12.65 -1.90 0.31
C VAL A 175 -11.46 -0.98 0.09
N GLU A 176 -11.71 0.13 -0.58
CA GLU A 176 -10.73 1.20 -0.75
C GLU A 176 -11.13 2.41 0.07
N TYR A 177 -10.15 3.08 0.67
CA TYR A 177 -10.36 4.36 1.34
C TYR A 177 -9.40 5.41 0.80
N GLU A 178 -9.91 6.60 0.52
CA GLU A 178 -9.07 7.80 0.40
C GLU A 178 -9.19 8.59 1.69
N VAL A 179 -8.05 8.84 2.33
CA VAL A 179 -7.98 9.49 3.65
C VAL A 179 -7.07 10.70 3.54
N THR A 180 -7.53 11.85 4.03
CA THR A 180 -6.75 13.09 4.10
C THR A 180 -6.69 13.58 5.54
N MET A 181 -5.48 13.77 6.06
CA MET A 181 -5.28 14.38 7.37
C MET A 181 -5.47 15.90 7.27
N ILE A 182 -6.53 16.45 7.88
CA ILE A 182 -6.81 17.89 7.87
C ILE A 182 -6.05 18.56 9.02
N LYS A 183 -6.25 18.04 10.24
CA LYS A 183 -5.70 18.62 11.46
C LYS A 183 -5.35 17.52 12.45
N ARG A 184 -4.32 17.76 13.25
CA ARG A 184 -4.04 17.02 14.48
C ARG A 184 -3.68 17.97 15.60
N ILE A 185 -4.03 17.60 16.83
CA ILE A 185 -3.67 18.28 18.07
C ILE A 185 -3.16 17.19 19.01
N ASN A 186 -1.85 17.20 19.28
CA ASN A 186 -1.26 16.33 20.30
C ASN A 186 -1.33 17.08 21.64
N PHE A 187 -1.51 16.33 22.72
CA PHE A 187 -1.40 16.84 24.09
C PHE A 187 -0.06 16.45 24.70
#